data_AF-A0A7H8T9I0-F1
#
_entry.id   AF-A0A7H8T9I0-F1
#
_cell.length_a   1.000
_cell.length_b   1.000
_cell.length_c   1.000
_cell.angle_alpha   90.00
_cell.angle_beta   90.00
_cell.angle_gamma   90.00
#
_symmetry.space_group_name_H-M   'P 1'
#
loop_
_entity.id
_entity.type
_entity.pdbx_description
1 polymer ?
#
loop_
_entity_poly.entity_id
_entity_poly.type
_entity_poly.pdbx_seq_one_letter_code
_entity_poly.pdbx_strand_id
1 'polypeptide(L)' 'MSASAHPPRSRARLLAATLVAVAALALTACEDGQGLRDEGPSTPTSPTATAPTTPPPSGGR' A
#
# COMPACT_ATOMS: atom_id res chain seq x y z
N MET A 1 -23.23 31.10 -35.47
CA MET A 1 -22.69 30.10 -34.51
C MET A 1 -21.19 30.37 -34.37
N SER A 2 -20.78 31.07 -33.31
CA SER A 2 -19.36 31.38 -33.07
C SER A 2 -18.70 30.23 -32.34
N ALA A 3 -17.93 29.42 -33.05
CA ALA A 3 -17.06 28.43 -32.41
C ALA A 3 -15.86 29.16 -31.80
N SER A 4 -15.89 29.39 -30.49
CA SER A 4 -14.72 29.84 -29.73
C SER A 4 -13.66 28.74 -29.79
N ALA A 5 -12.70 28.91 -30.70
CA ALA A 5 -11.48 28.12 -30.76
C ALA A 5 -10.65 28.42 -29.51
N HIS A 6 -10.94 27.70 -28.43
CA HIS A 6 -10.13 27.76 -27.22
C HIS A 6 -8.72 27.28 -27.62
N PRO A 7 -7.70 28.16 -27.62
CA PRO A 7 -6.42 27.85 -28.24
C PRO A 7 -5.76 26.66 -27.51
N PRO A 8 -4.98 25.81 -28.19
CA PRO A 8 -4.31 24.67 -27.55
C PRO A 8 -3.44 25.06 -26.34
N ARG A 9 -3.05 26.35 -26.26
CA ARG A 9 -2.33 26.97 -25.15
C ARG A 9 -3.08 26.94 -23.82
N SER A 10 -4.42 27.04 -23.81
CA SER A 10 -5.17 27.02 -22.56
C SER A 10 -5.37 25.61 -22.02
N ARG A 11 -5.57 24.62 -22.91
CA ARG A 11 -5.53 23.20 -22.52
C ARG A 11 -4.17 22.81 -21.96
N ALA A 12 -3.08 23.22 -22.62
CA ALA A 12 -1.73 22.96 -22.13
C ALA A 12 -1.47 23.62 -20.75
N ARG A 13 -1.94 24.85 -20.55
CA ARG A 13 -1.86 25.54 -19.24
C ARG A 13 -2.67 24.83 -18.17
N LEU A 14 -3.87 24.34 -18.50
CA LEU A 14 -4.71 23.61 -17.55
C LEU A 14 -4.03 22.29 -17.13
N LEU A 15 -3.49 21.54 -18.11
CA LEU A 15 -2.75 20.30 -17.83
C LEU A 15 -1.50 20.56 -16.98
N ALA A 16 -0.73 21.59 -17.30
CA ALA A 16 0.43 21.99 -16.50
C ALA A 16 0.02 22.34 -15.06
N ALA A 17 -1.05 23.12 -14.88
CA ALA A 17 -1.56 23.47 -13.55
C ALA A 17 -2.02 22.23 -12.77
N THR A 18 -2.71 21.28 -13.41
CA THR A 18 -3.12 20.04 -12.75
C THR A 18 -1.94 19.17 -12.35
N LEU A 19 -0.90 19.07 -13.19
CA LEU A 19 0.30 18.29 -12.88
C LEU A 19 1.06 18.92 -11.70
N VAL A 20 1.20 20.24 -11.67
CA VAL A 20 1.83 20.96 -10.56
C VAL A 20 1.05 20.73 -9.26
N ALA A 21 -0.28 20.81 -9.28
CA ALA A 21 -1.11 20.56 -8.10
C ALA A 21 -0.95 19.12 -7.59
N VAL A 22 -0.96 18.13 -8.47
CA VAL A 22 -0.76 16.71 -8.10
C VAL A 22 0.64 16.48 -7.52
N ALA A 23 1.67 17.04 -8.14
CA ALA A 23 3.05 16.92 -7.65
C ALA A 23 3.19 17.55 -6.24
N ALA A 24 2.57 18.71 -6.01
CA ALA A 24 2.57 19.34 -4.69
C ALA A 24 1.86 18.46 -3.64
N LEU A 25 0.68 17.91 -3.95
CA LEU A 25 -0.05 17.01 -3.04
C LEU A 25 0.74 15.73 -2.73
N ALA A 26 1.38 15.14 -3.74
CA ALA A 26 2.21 13.95 -3.54
C ALA A 26 3.41 14.26 -2.65
N LEU A 27 4.07 15.39 -2.85
CA LEU A 27 5.20 15.81 -2.01
C LEU A 27 4.75 16.12 -0.58
N THR A 28 3.58 16.74 -0.39
CA THR A 28 3.02 17.00 0.94
C THR A 28 2.57 15.73 1.65
N ALA A 29 2.07 14.74 0.90
CA ALA A 29 1.69 13.43 1.44
C ALA A 29 2.91 12.55 1.72
N CYS A 30 4.02 12.72 1.00
CA CYS A 30 5.30 12.10 1.33
C CYS A 30 5.96 12.77 2.54
N GLU A 31 5.76 14.07 2.73
CA GLU A 31 6.11 14.81 3.95
C GLU A 31 5.08 14.62 5.08
N ASP A 32 4.05 13.79 4.88
CA ASP A 32 3.16 13.36 5.95
C ASP A 32 3.92 12.34 6.83
N GLY A 33 4.89 12.86 7.57
CA GLY A 33 5.73 12.16 8.53
C GLY A 33 4.96 11.73 9.77
N GLN A 34 3.69 11.35 9.64
CA GLN A 34 2.96 10.66 10.69
C GLN A 34 3.57 9.27 10.80
N GLY A 35 4.65 9.18 11.60
CA GLY A 35 5.36 7.93 11.83
C GLY A 35 4.37 6.80 12.12
N LEU A 36 4.67 5.62 11.57
CA LEU A 36 3.86 4.42 11.79
C LEU A 36 3.63 4.25 13.30
N ARG A 37 2.38 4.00 13.70
CA ARG A 37 2.11 3.54 15.06
C ARG A 37 2.82 2.20 15.24
N ASP A 38 3.56 2.08 16.33
CA ASP A 38 4.11 0.80 16.74
C ASP A 38 2.96 -0.06 17.25
N GLU A 39 2.49 -0.98 16.41
CA GLU A 39 1.45 -1.97 16.76
C GLU A 39 2.03 -3.12 17.61
N GLY A 40 3.31 -3.04 17.98
CA GLY A 40 4.01 -4.08 18.71
C GLY A 40 4.33 -5.31 17.84
N PRO A 41 5.07 -6.28 18.39
CA PRO A 41 5.47 -7.48 17.65
C PRO A 41 4.26 -8.31 17.26
N SER A 42 4.07 -8.54 15.95
CA SER A 42 3.13 -9.54 15.43
C SER A 42 3.47 -10.89 16.03
N THR A 43 2.58 -11.45 16.86
CA THR A 43 2.72 -12.84 17.29
C THR A 43 2.34 -13.73 16.09
N PRO A 44 3.27 -14.43 15.43
CA PRO A 44 2.88 -15.47 14.51
C PRO A 44 2.17 -16.54 15.35
N THR A 45 0.88 -16.74 15.11
CA THR A 45 0.21 -17.97 15.53
C THR A 45 0.83 -19.08 14.70
N SER A 46 1.97 -19.62 15.15
CA SER A 46 2.50 -20.86 14.59
C SER A 46 1.42 -21.91 14.79
N PRO A 47 0.91 -22.54 13.72
CA PRO A 47 0.11 -23.73 13.92
C PRO A 47 1.02 -24.73 14.62
N THR A 48 0.71 -25.06 15.88
CA THR A 48 1.33 -26.19 16.56
C THR A 48 1.04 -27.41 15.69
N ALA A 49 2.04 -27.86 14.93
CA ALA A 49 1.98 -29.14 14.27
C ALA A 49 1.99 -30.19 15.38
N THR A 50 0.80 -30.70 15.72
CA THR A 50 0.67 -31.89 16.54
C THR A 50 1.37 -33.01 15.80
N ALA A 51 2.61 -33.33 16.17
CA ALA A 51 3.30 -34.49 15.65
C ALA A 51 2.46 -35.73 16.00
N PRO A 52 2.16 -36.62 15.04
CA PRO A 52 1.49 -37.87 15.37
C PRO A 52 2.37 -38.65 16.35
N THR A 53 1.86 -38.89 17.55
CA THR A 53 2.50 -39.80 18.52
C THR A 53 2.42 -41.20 17.94
N THR A 54 3.50 -41.68 17.32
CA THR A 54 3.65 -43.09 16.98
C THR A 54 3.80 -43.89 18.28
N PRO A 55 2.86 -44.80 18.62
CA PRO A 55 3.01 -45.65 19.80
C PRO A 55 4.24 -46.57 19.62
N PRO A 56 4.97 -46.89 20.70
CA PRO A 56 6.13 -47.78 20.61
C PRO A 56 5.70 -49.16 20.10
N PRO A 57 6.57 -49.88 19.36
CA PRO A 57 6.25 -51.23 18.92
C PRO A 57 6.06 -52.12 20.15
N SER A 58 4.86 -52.70 20.26
CA SER A 58 4.55 -53.74 21.25
C SER A 58 5.44 -54.95 20.96
N GLY A 59 6.54 -55.07 21.70
CA GLY A 59 7.40 -56.24 21.69
C GLY A 59 6.63 -57.46 22.20
N GLY A 60 6.15 -58.29 21.28
CA GLY A 60 5.64 -59.63 21.57
C GLY A 60 6.80 -60.56 21.94
N ARG A 61 6.63 -61.28 23.04
CA ARG A 61 7.51 -62.36 23.50
C ARG A 61 7.26 -63.64 22.72
#